data_AF-A0A9Q7BBV9-F1
#
_entry.id   AF-A0A9Q7BBV9-F1
#
_cell.length_a   1.000
_cell.length_b   1.000
_cell.length_c   1.000
_cell.angle_alpha   90.00
_cell.angle_beta   90.00
_cell.angle_gamma   90.00
#
_symmetry.space_group_name_H-M   'P 1'
#
loop_
_entity.id
_entity.type
_entity.pdbx_description
1 polymer ?
#
loop_
_entity_poly.entity_id
_entity_poly.type
_entity_poly.pdbx_seq_one_letter_code
_entity_poly.pdbx_strand_id
1 'polypeptide(L)'
;MSGPASKNNRRPILVFLPANAANTIVAKLELAGYPAVAVTTVPDLFDALRTDAFALAVTVRPQIDIVRNIITIPVVNLEVFFHRALTADSADISGKQFDVNAFVNRIKTLTAPRSGREPEKVTEFGRKPTGANSAYAGWRKAAAHFFKSRSMARMDV
;
A
#
# COMPACT_ATOMS: atom_id res chain seq x y z
N MET A 1 26.26 19.79 -24.44
CA MET A 1 26.49 19.41 -23.03
C MET A 1 25.14 18.98 -22.44
N SER A 2 24.82 17.69 -22.48
CA SER A 2 23.59 17.17 -21.87
C SER A 2 23.83 16.99 -20.37
N GLY A 3 23.11 17.75 -19.55
CA GLY A 3 23.15 17.61 -18.10
C GLY A 3 22.65 16.22 -17.66
N PRO A 4 23.14 15.67 -16.54
CA PRO A 4 22.69 14.38 -16.05
C PRO A 4 21.19 14.45 -15.73
N ALA A 5 20.41 13.55 -16.33
CA ALA A 5 19.01 13.34 -15.99
C ALA A 5 18.89 13.23 -14.47
N SER A 6 18.13 14.13 -13.84
CA SER A 6 17.88 14.10 -12.41
C SER A 6 17.39 12.71 -12.05
N LYS A 7 18.23 11.93 -11.35
CA LYS A 7 17.83 10.65 -10.77
C LYS A 7 16.66 10.96 -9.85
N ASN A 8 15.45 10.69 -10.31
CA ASN A 8 14.25 10.84 -9.50
C ASN A 8 14.46 10.01 -8.23
N ASN A 9 14.71 10.67 -7.09
CA ASN A 9 15.02 10.06 -5.80
C ASN A 9 13.76 9.43 -5.15
N ARG A 10 12.89 8.85 -5.98
CA ARG A 10 11.64 8.21 -5.57
C ARG A 10 11.96 6.79 -5.14
N ARG A 11 11.54 6.45 -3.91
CA ARG A 11 11.54 5.06 -3.44
C ARG A 11 10.74 4.19 -4.43
N PRO A 12 11.24 3.00 -4.81
CA PRO A 12 10.55 2.13 -5.75
C PRO A 12 9.21 1.64 -5.21
N ILE A 13 8.35 1.24 -6.13
CA ILE A 13 7.08 0.56 -5.87
C ILE A 13 7.28 -0.94 -5.98
N LEU A 14 6.91 -1.71 -4.97
CA LEU A 14 6.90 -3.15 -5.05
C LEU A 14 5.62 -3.63 -5.73
N VAL A 15 5.71 -4.51 -6.73
CA VAL A 15 4.57 -5.11 -7.42
C VAL A 15 4.58 -6.61 -7.15
N PHE A 16 3.68 -7.08 -6.28
CA PHE A 16 3.55 -8.50 -5.93
C PHE A 16 2.36 -9.13 -6.66
N LEU A 17 2.63 -9.79 -7.79
CA LEU A 17 1.66 -10.38 -8.71
C LEU A 17 2.29 -11.57 -9.49
N PRO A 18 1.49 -12.43 -10.14
CA PRO A 18 2.02 -13.40 -11.10
C PRO A 18 2.82 -12.71 -12.22
N ALA A 19 3.88 -13.36 -12.72
CA ALA A 19 4.89 -12.77 -13.60
C ALA A 19 4.34 -11.88 -14.73
N ASN A 20 3.39 -12.40 -15.52
CA ASN A 20 2.81 -11.65 -16.64
C ASN A 20 2.10 -10.36 -16.20
N ALA A 21 1.33 -10.44 -15.10
CA ALA A 21 0.64 -9.29 -14.53
C ALA A 21 1.63 -8.32 -13.88
N ALA A 22 2.62 -8.82 -13.15
CA ALA A 22 3.65 -8.00 -12.51
C ALA A 22 4.41 -7.15 -13.55
N ASN A 23 4.90 -7.78 -14.62
CA ASN A 23 5.64 -7.11 -15.68
C ASN A 23 4.79 -6.03 -16.38
N THR A 24 3.50 -6.33 -16.63
CA THR A 24 2.57 -5.37 -17.23
C THR A 24 2.38 -4.13 -16.34
N ILE A 25 2.21 -4.33 -15.03
CA ILE A 25 2.02 -3.22 -14.09
C ILE A 25 3.31 -2.44 -13.88
N VAL A 26 4.47 -3.10 -13.81
CA VAL A 26 5.78 -2.44 -13.75
C VAL A 26 5.98 -1.53 -14.97
N ALA A 27 5.75 -2.03 -16.19
CA ALA A 27 5.86 -1.22 -17.40
C ALA A 27 4.96 0.03 -17.36
N LYS A 28 3.72 -0.11 -16.87
CA LYS A 28 2.80 1.03 -16.71
C LYS A 28 3.28 2.05 -15.67
N LEU A 29 3.88 1.59 -14.57
CA LEU A 29 4.44 2.47 -13.53
C LEU A 29 5.67 3.21 -14.03
N GLU A 30 6.57 2.51 -14.73
CA GLU A 30 7.79 3.09 -15.30
C GLU A 30 7.48 4.14 -16.38
N LEU A 31 6.51 3.85 -17.27
CA LEU A 31 5.99 4.82 -18.24
C LEU A 31 5.43 6.07 -17.56
N ALA A 32 4.85 5.94 -16.37
CA ALA A 32 4.35 7.04 -15.56
C ALA A 32 5.44 7.72 -14.68
N GLY A 33 6.71 7.30 -14.80
CA GLY A 33 7.84 7.88 -14.06
C GLY A 33 7.94 7.42 -12.60
N TYR A 34 7.42 6.23 -12.28
CA TYR A 34 7.58 5.60 -10.97
C TYR A 34 8.47 4.36 -11.10
N PRO A 35 9.65 4.33 -10.44
CA PRO A 35 10.46 3.12 -10.41
C PRO A 35 9.69 1.99 -9.72
N ALA A 36 9.72 0.80 -10.30
CA ALA A 36 8.97 -0.34 -9.78
C ALA A 36 9.79 -1.64 -9.86
N VAL A 37 9.49 -2.58 -8.96
CA VAL A 37 10.16 -3.90 -8.90
C VAL A 37 9.09 -4.98 -8.89
N ALA A 38 9.19 -5.92 -9.83
CA ALA A 38 8.31 -7.08 -9.90
C ALA A 38 8.77 -8.15 -8.90
N VAL A 39 7.82 -8.69 -8.15
CA VAL A 39 8.01 -9.81 -7.23
C VAL A 39 6.89 -10.82 -7.50
N THR A 40 7.24 -12.09 -7.68
CA THR A 40 6.25 -13.10 -8.12
C THR A 40 6.05 -14.23 -7.12
N THR A 41 6.96 -14.37 -6.15
CA THR A 41 6.91 -15.40 -5.12
C THR A 41 6.89 -14.79 -3.72
N VAL A 42 6.38 -15.54 -2.75
CA VAL A 42 6.36 -15.11 -1.35
C VAL A 42 7.78 -15.00 -0.75
N PRO A 43 8.71 -15.95 -0.98
CA PRO A 43 10.10 -15.79 -0.52
C PRO A 43 10.75 -14.50 -1.03
N ASP A 44 10.64 -14.20 -2.32
CA ASP A 44 11.20 -12.97 -2.90
C ASP A 44 10.56 -11.71 -2.29
N LEU A 45 9.26 -11.78 -1.95
CA LEU A 45 8.54 -10.70 -1.27
C LEU A 45 9.11 -10.45 0.13
N PHE A 46 9.38 -11.52 0.89
CA PHE A 46 10.02 -11.41 2.20
C PHE A 46 11.39 -10.74 2.09
N ASP A 47 12.23 -11.21 1.17
CA ASP A 47 13.58 -10.67 0.99
C ASP A 47 13.56 -9.21 0.55
N ALA A 48 12.69 -8.86 -0.40
CA ALA A 48 12.52 -7.49 -0.85
C ALA A 48 12.07 -6.56 0.29
N LEU A 49 11.02 -6.92 1.04
CA LEU A 49 10.45 -6.04 2.06
C LEU A 49 11.37 -5.82 3.26
N ARG A 50 12.32 -6.71 3.53
CA ARG A 50 13.34 -6.54 4.58
C ARG A 50 14.29 -5.37 4.34
N THR A 51 14.42 -4.93 3.10
CA THR A 51 15.30 -3.80 2.75
C THR A 51 14.75 -2.44 3.15
N ASP A 52 13.47 -2.35 3.53
CA ASP A 52 12.72 -1.09 3.73
C ASP A 52 12.98 -0.04 2.63
N ALA A 53 13.17 -0.49 1.37
CA ALA A 53 13.45 0.40 0.26
C ALA A 53 12.17 0.98 -0.37
N PHE A 54 11.01 0.33 -0.17
CA PHE A 54 9.81 0.56 -0.98
C PHE A 54 8.84 1.60 -0.40
N ALA A 55 8.28 2.45 -1.27
CA ALA A 55 7.28 3.45 -0.85
C ALA A 55 5.92 2.82 -0.52
N LEU A 56 5.53 1.81 -1.30
CA LEU A 56 4.26 1.09 -1.20
C LEU A 56 4.36 -0.24 -1.95
N ALA A 57 3.37 -1.11 -1.72
CA ALA A 57 3.17 -2.33 -2.49
C ALA A 57 1.87 -2.30 -3.31
N VAL A 58 1.90 -2.88 -4.50
CA VAL A 58 0.73 -3.14 -5.35
C VAL A 58 0.52 -4.65 -5.41
N THR A 59 -0.71 -5.10 -5.13
CA THR A 59 -1.05 -6.53 -5.13
C THR A 59 -2.56 -6.74 -5.34
N VAL A 60 -3.03 -7.98 -5.34
CA VAL A 60 -4.47 -8.33 -5.38
C VAL A 60 -4.99 -8.61 -3.97
N ARG A 61 -6.33 -8.56 -3.79
CA ARG A 61 -6.97 -8.71 -2.47
C ARG A 61 -6.49 -9.92 -1.66
N PRO A 62 -6.40 -11.15 -2.22
CA PRO A 62 -5.99 -12.31 -1.43
C PRO A 62 -4.56 -12.23 -0.86
N GLN A 63 -3.72 -11.36 -1.43
CA GLN A 63 -2.30 -11.24 -1.09
C GLN A 63 -2.00 -10.05 -0.18
N ILE A 64 -2.99 -9.21 0.14
CA ILE A 64 -2.81 -8.01 0.98
C ILE A 64 -2.29 -8.38 2.38
N ASP A 65 -2.88 -9.41 2.99
CA ASP A 65 -2.52 -9.80 4.36
C ASP A 65 -1.08 -10.34 4.42
N ILE A 66 -0.60 -11.00 3.36
CA ILE A 66 0.79 -11.45 3.26
C ILE A 66 1.75 -10.25 3.35
N VAL A 67 1.51 -9.20 2.56
CA VAL A 67 2.36 -7.99 2.59
C VAL A 67 2.30 -7.31 3.96
N ARG A 68 1.10 -7.15 4.52
CA ARG A 68 0.88 -6.44 5.79
C ARG A 68 1.45 -7.18 7.01
N ASN A 69 1.53 -8.50 6.94
CA ASN A 69 2.15 -9.32 7.98
C ASN A 69 3.68 -9.19 8.02
N ILE A 70 4.31 -8.71 6.94
CA ILE A 70 5.77 -8.55 6.84
C ILE A 70 6.19 -7.16 7.30
N ILE A 71 5.57 -6.11 6.75
CA ILE A 71 5.90 -4.71 7.06
C ILE A 71 4.68 -3.79 6.95
N THR A 72 4.70 -2.70 7.70
CA THR A 72 3.64 -1.68 7.66
C THR A 72 3.93 -0.64 6.58
N ILE A 73 3.66 -0.97 5.32
CA ILE A 73 3.66 -0.01 4.20
C ILE A 73 2.26 0.15 3.59
N PRO A 74 1.97 1.23 2.86
CA PRO A 74 0.74 1.34 2.08
C PRO A 74 0.65 0.19 1.07
N VAL A 75 -0.54 -0.41 0.97
CA VAL A 75 -0.84 -1.49 0.02
C VAL A 75 -1.99 -1.06 -0.88
N VAL A 76 -1.79 -1.17 -2.19
CA VAL A 76 -2.78 -0.85 -3.23
C VAL A 76 -3.34 -2.16 -3.79
N ASN A 77 -4.66 -2.36 -3.65
CA ASN A 77 -5.35 -3.44 -4.31
C ASN A 77 -5.55 -3.09 -5.80
N LEU A 78 -4.95 -3.85 -6.70
CA LEU A 78 -5.06 -3.64 -8.14
C LEU A 78 -6.49 -3.87 -8.67
N GLU A 79 -7.25 -4.77 -8.04
CA GLU A 79 -8.59 -5.17 -8.51
C GLU A 79 -9.59 -4.02 -8.56
N VAL A 80 -9.38 -2.98 -7.73
CA VAL A 80 -10.30 -1.82 -7.65
C VAL A 80 -10.27 -0.95 -8.90
N PHE A 81 -9.25 -1.12 -9.76
CA PHE A 81 -9.09 -0.38 -11.01
C PHE A 81 -9.59 -1.17 -12.22
N PHE A 82 -10.17 -2.35 -12.03
CA PHE A 82 -10.81 -3.10 -13.10
C PHE A 82 -12.32 -2.83 -13.10
N HIS A 83 -12.81 -2.21 -14.17
CA HIS A 83 -14.22 -1.86 -14.34
C HIS A 83 -14.81 -2.64 -15.52
N ARG A 84 -16.12 -2.88 -15.51
CA ARG A 84 -16.81 -3.43 -16.69
C ARG A 84 -16.83 -2.34 -17.77
N ALA A 85 -16.38 -2.66 -18.98
CA ALA A 85 -16.57 -1.77 -20.11
C ALA A 85 -18.08 -1.64 -20.40
N LEU A 86 -18.61 -0.42 -20.33
CA LEU A 86 -19.96 -0.11 -20.77
C LEU A 86 -19.86 0.38 -22.21
N THR A 87 -19.75 -0.54 -23.17
CA THR A 87 -19.87 -0.17 -24.60
C THR A 87 -21.36 -0.09 -24.96
N ALA A 88 -21.80 1.10 -25.35
CA ALA A 88 -23.22 1.41 -25.59
C ALA A 88 -23.81 0.80 -26.87
N ASP A 89 -23.04 0.12 -27.72
CA ASP A 89 -23.49 -0.25 -29.07
C ASP A 89 -23.10 -1.65 -29.56
N SER A 90 -22.72 -2.56 -28.67
CA SER A 90 -22.53 -3.96 -29.07
C SER A 90 -22.87 -4.90 -27.94
N ALA A 91 -23.79 -5.81 -28.23
CA ALA A 91 -24.33 -6.83 -27.34
C ALA A 91 -23.29 -7.87 -26.87
N ASP A 92 -21.99 -7.61 -27.00
CA ASP A 92 -20.98 -8.64 -26.76
C ASP A 92 -19.55 -8.09 -26.54
N ILE A 93 -19.27 -7.39 -25.44
CA ILE A 93 -17.89 -7.26 -24.94
C ILE A 93 -17.88 -7.23 -23.40
N SER A 94 -18.07 -8.39 -22.76
CA SER A 94 -17.88 -8.56 -21.32
C SER A 94 -16.38 -8.59 -20.95
N GLY A 95 -15.65 -7.52 -21.23
CA GLY A 95 -14.26 -7.34 -20.82
C GLY A 95 -14.15 -6.41 -19.61
N LYS A 96 -13.42 -6.83 -18.57
CA LYS A 96 -12.99 -5.88 -17.53
C LYS A 96 -11.87 -5.01 -18.10
N GLN A 97 -12.07 -3.70 -18.16
CA GLN A 97 -11.07 -2.72 -18.55
C GLN A 97 -10.30 -2.22 -17.33
N PHE A 98 -8.99 -2.07 -17.45
CA PHE A 98 -8.13 -1.52 -16.40
C PHE A 98 -8.00 0.00 -16.55
N ASP A 99 -8.44 0.76 -15.54
CA ASP A 99 -8.29 2.21 -15.47
C ASP A 99 -6.89 2.60 -15.01
N VAL A 100 -5.99 2.78 -15.99
CA VAL A 100 -4.60 3.19 -15.76
C VAL A 100 -4.51 4.56 -15.09
N ASN A 101 -5.41 5.48 -15.43
CA ASN A 101 -5.37 6.85 -14.94
C ASN A 101 -5.73 6.90 -13.46
N ALA A 102 -6.81 6.22 -13.06
CA ALA A 102 -7.18 6.08 -11.66
C ALA A 102 -6.08 5.38 -10.84
N PHE A 103 -5.46 4.34 -11.42
CA PHE A 103 -4.34 3.64 -10.79
C PHE A 103 -3.15 4.58 -10.54
N VAL A 104 -2.64 5.26 -11.56
CA VAL A 104 -1.49 6.17 -11.45
C VAL A 104 -1.80 7.35 -10.52
N ASN A 105 -3.02 7.89 -10.54
CA ASN A 105 -3.44 8.94 -9.60
C ASN A 105 -3.41 8.45 -8.14
N ARG A 106 -3.80 7.19 -7.88
CA ARG A 106 -3.69 6.61 -6.55
C ARG A 106 -2.23 6.49 -6.11
N ILE A 107 -1.34 6.05 -7.01
CA ILE A 107 0.10 5.98 -6.75
C ILE A 107 0.68 7.36 -6.44
N LYS A 108 0.35 8.37 -7.24
CA LYS A 108 0.77 9.76 -7.02
C LYS A 108 0.38 10.26 -5.63
N THR A 109 -0.86 10.00 -5.23
CA THR A 109 -1.39 10.42 -3.92
C THR A 109 -0.66 9.76 -2.75
N LEU A 110 -0.30 8.48 -2.89
CA LEU A 110 0.36 7.71 -1.82
C LEU A 110 1.87 7.94 -1.75
N THR A 111 2.49 8.36 -2.84
CA THR A 111 3.93 8.64 -2.93
C THR A 111 4.27 10.11 -2.74
N ALA A 112 3.28 11.00 -2.76
CA ALA A 112 3.48 12.40 -2.43
C ALA A 112 4.08 12.53 -1.02
N PRO A 113 5.10 13.38 -0.82
CA PRO A 113 5.60 13.69 0.50
C PRO A 113 4.42 14.14 1.36
N ARG A 114 4.21 13.48 2.50
CA ARG A 114 3.32 14.03 3.52
C ARG A 114 3.96 15.34 3.94
N SER A 115 3.45 16.47 3.45
CA SER A 115 3.75 17.77 4.04
C SER A 115 3.48 17.59 5.53
N GLY A 116 4.54 17.67 6.33
CA GLY A 116 4.45 17.46 7.76
C GLY A 116 3.29 18.31 8.26
N ARG A 117 2.29 17.65 8.86
CA ARG A 117 1.42 18.36 9.78
C ARG A 117 2.40 18.85 10.85
N GLU A 118 2.73 20.14 10.78
CA GLU A 118 3.40 20.83 11.86
C GLU A 118 2.67 20.38 13.13
N PRO A 119 3.36 19.87 14.17
CA PRO A 119 2.68 19.56 15.41
C PRO A 119 2.03 20.86 15.85
N GLU A 120 0.71 20.91 15.65
CA GLU A 120 -0.16 21.98 16.09
C GLU A 120 0.23 22.19 17.55
N LYS A 121 0.89 23.33 17.84
CA LYS A 121 1.23 23.70 19.20
C LYS A 121 -0.08 23.68 19.95
N VAL A 122 -0.32 22.61 20.70
CA VAL A 122 -1.46 22.46 21.57
C VAL A 122 -1.29 23.56 22.60
N THR A 123 -1.91 24.71 22.33
CA THR A 123 -2.13 25.72 23.33
C THR A 123 -3.15 25.09 24.26
N GLU A 124 -2.68 24.77 25.45
CA GLU A 124 -3.42 24.15 26.53
C GLU A 124 -4.57 25.08 26.96
N PHE A 125 -5.69 25.02 26.24
CA PHE A 125 -6.93 25.65 26.64
C PHE A 125 -7.87 24.60 27.23
N GLY A 126 -7.91 24.59 28.57
CA GLY A 126 -9.12 24.38 29.36
C GLY A 126 -10.02 23.21 28.94
N ARG A 127 -9.78 22.05 29.55
CA ARG A 127 -10.66 20.88 29.50
C ARG A 127 -12.08 21.22 30.01
N LYS A 128 -13.11 20.95 29.19
CA LYS A 128 -14.40 20.40 29.66
C LYS A 128 -14.92 19.36 28.65
N PRO A 129 -15.31 18.15 29.09
CA PRO A 129 -15.66 17.05 28.20
C PRO A 129 -17.15 17.07 27.85
N THR A 130 -17.53 16.89 26.59
CA THR A 130 -18.91 16.52 26.21
C THR A 130 -18.94 15.94 24.80
N GLY A 131 -19.58 14.77 24.66
CA GLY A 131 -20.06 14.24 23.37
C GLY A 131 -19.12 13.30 22.62
N ALA A 132 -19.01 12.04 23.08
CA ALA A 132 -18.35 10.98 22.34
C ALA A 132 -19.16 10.59 21.08
N ASN A 133 -18.62 10.83 19.89
CA ASN A 133 -19.09 10.16 18.67
C ASN A 133 -18.58 8.70 18.66
N SER A 134 -19.50 7.78 18.93
CA SER A 134 -19.32 6.35 19.20
C SER A 134 -19.02 5.47 17.96
N ALA A 135 -18.35 5.98 16.91
CA ALA A 135 -18.14 5.21 15.68
C ALA A 135 -16.71 4.71 15.43
N TYR A 136 -15.71 5.15 16.21
CA TYR A 136 -14.29 4.87 15.90
C TYR A 136 -13.44 4.29 17.05
N ALA A 137 -14.05 3.93 18.18
CA ALA A 137 -13.32 3.46 19.38
C ALA A 137 -13.06 1.93 19.44
N GLY A 138 -13.59 1.15 18.48
CA GLY A 138 -13.65 -0.32 18.57
C GLY A 138 -12.36 -1.08 18.25
N TRP A 139 -11.45 -0.54 17.43
CA TRP A 139 -10.31 -1.35 16.94
C TRP A 139 -9.13 -1.43 17.93
N ARG A 140 -9.05 -0.52 18.91
CA ARG A 140 -7.92 -0.50 19.87
C ARG A 140 -8.05 -1.53 21.00
N LYS A 141 -9.24 -2.10 21.25
CA LYS A 141 -9.43 -3.13 22.29
C LYS A 141 -9.15 -4.56 21.80
N ALA A 142 -9.23 -4.83 20.50
CA ALA A 142 -8.89 -6.13 19.94
C ALA A 142 -7.36 -6.41 19.92
N ALA A 143 -6.54 -5.36 19.85
CA ALA A 143 -5.07 -5.49 19.82
C ALA A 143 -4.43 -5.78 21.20
N ALA A 144 -5.14 -5.56 22.31
CA ALA A 144 -4.60 -5.78 23.65
C ALA A 144 -4.58 -7.26 24.08
N HIS A 145 -5.33 -8.14 23.41
CA HIS A 145 -5.39 -9.56 23.77
C HIS A 145 -4.31 -10.43 23.13
N PHE A 146 -3.58 -9.94 22.12
CA PHE A 146 -2.56 -10.74 21.43
C PHE A 146 -1.15 -10.64 22.03
N PHE A 147 -0.90 -9.71 22.96
CA PHE A 147 0.44 -9.46 23.53
C PHE A 147 0.66 -9.97 24.97
N LYS A 148 -0.25 -10.79 25.53
CA LYS A 148 -0.16 -11.27 26.94
C LYS A 148 -0.10 -12.81 27.10
N SER A 149 0.46 -13.56 26.14
CA SER A 149 0.61 -15.02 26.29
C SER A 149 1.95 -15.60 25.82
N ARG A 150 3.04 -14.85 25.92
CA ARG A 150 4.39 -15.44 25.78
C ARG A 150 5.39 -14.80 26.73
N SER A 151 5.22 -15.08 28.02
CA SER A 151 6.30 -14.95 29.00
C SER A 151 6.13 -16.00 30.09
N MET A 152 7.20 -16.80 30.25
CA MET A 152 7.54 -17.73 31.32
C MET A 152 6.80 -19.08 31.44
N ALA A 153 7.54 -20.14 31.09
CA ALA A 153 7.87 -21.18 32.05
C ALA A 153 9.29 -21.68 31.78
N ARG A 154 10.25 -21.16 32.55
CA ARG A 154 11.52 -21.83 32.88
C ARG A 154 11.19 -22.74 34.06
N MET A 155 11.44 -24.04 33.98
CA MET A 155 11.55 -24.91 35.15
C MET A 155 12.64 -25.95 34.87
N ASP A 156 13.76 -25.78 35.56
CA ASP A 156 14.75 -26.81 35.86
C ASP A 156 14.13 -27.85 36.83
N VAL A 157 14.45 -29.13 36.60
CA VAL A 157 14.94 -30.08 37.61
C VAL A 157 15.98 -30.97 36.93
#